data_AF-W5WFJ6-F1
#
_entry.id   AF-W5WFJ6-F1
#
_cell.length_a   1.000
_cell.length_b   1.000
_cell.length_c   1.000
_cell.angle_alpha   90.00
_cell.angle_beta   90.00
_cell.angle_gamma   90.00
#
_symmetry.space_group_name_H-M   'P 1'
#
loop_
_entity.id
_entity.type
_entity.pdbx_description
1 polymer ?
#
loop_
_entity_poly.entity_id
_entity_poly.type
_entity_poly.pdbx_seq_one_letter_code
_entity_poly.pdbx_strand_id
1 'polypeptide(L)'
;MIARHIDHAPEVKALVDELFGMLAAGGGQDYRDAIAAEYCRPGQQITHRRVGDGVLSVVTDPPRGQRPGRVTHLVYGHCTSKQIRADLVARGLGSLPIVSVYPPAVLLDPAAGD
;
A
#
# COMPACT_ATOMS: atom_id res chain seq x y z
N MET A 1 -8.23 20.18 21.87
CA MET A 1 -8.13 19.19 20.79
C MET A 1 -6.77 18.54 20.91
N ILE A 2 -6.68 17.34 21.47
CA ILE A 2 -5.39 16.68 21.72
C ILE A 2 -4.91 16.13 20.37
N ALA A 3 -3.92 16.78 19.78
CA ALA A 3 -3.19 16.21 18.66
C ALA A 3 -2.56 14.90 19.17
N ARG A 4 -3.14 13.76 18.77
CA ARG A 4 -2.45 12.47 18.91
C ARG A 4 -1.17 12.62 18.09
N HIS A 5 -0.05 12.79 18.77
CA HIS A 5 1.27 12.66 18.18
C HIS A 5 1.29 11.27 17.51
N ILE A 6 1.16 11.25 16.20
CA ILE A 6 1.41 10.04 15.43
C ILE A 6 2.94 10.04 15.29
N ASP A 7 3.63 9.50 16.29
CA ASP A 7 5.10 9.41 16.31
C ASP A 7 5.66 8.79 15.02
N HIS A 8 4.87 7.93 14.35
CA HIS A 8 5.18 7.38 13.03
C HIS A 8 3.91 7.27 12.17
N ALA A 9 3.70 8.23 11.28
CA ALA A 9 2.59 8.18 10.34
C ALA A 9 2.77 7.02 9.34
N PRO A 10 1.72 6.26 9.00
CA PRO A 10 1.82 5.20 8.01
C PRO A 10 2.12 5.80 6.63
N GLU A 11 2.93 5.09 5.85
CA GLU A 11 3.14 5.45 4.45
C GLU A 11 1.91 5.04 3.64
N VAL A 12 1.40 5.96 2.81
CA VAL A 12 0.29 5.68 1.90
C VAL A 12 0.82 5.54 0.49
N LYS A 13 0.59 4.36 -0.10
CA LYS A 13 1.02 4.00 -1.46
C LYS A 13 -0.20 3.75 -2.33
N ALA A 14 -0.22 4.32 -3.53
CA ALA A 14 -1.22 4.06 -4.55
C ALA A 14 -0.54 3.39 -5.74
N LEU A 15 -0.86 2.13 -6.00
CA LEU A 15 -0.38 1.47 -7.21
C LEU A 15 -1.10 2.06 -8.41
N VAL A 16 -0.35 2.42 -9.44
CA VAL A 16 -0.97 2.73 -10.74
C VAL A 16 -1.62 1.47 -11.31
N ASP A 17 -2.64 1.64 -12.14
CA ASP A 17 -3.43 0.53 -12.68
C ASP A 17 -2.58 -0.49 -13.44
N GLU A 18 -1.53 -0.02 -14.14
CA GLU A 18 -0.57 -0.89 -14.83
C GLU A 18 0.16 -1.83 -13.86
N LEU A 19 0.73 -1.30 -12.78
CA LEU A 19 1.40 -2.11 -11.77
C LEU A 19 0.44 -3.05 -11.07
N PHE A 20 -0.76 -2.56 -10.72
CA PHE A 20 -1.78 -3.41 -10.14
C PHE A 20 -2.15 -4.58 -11.07
N GLY A 21 -2.36 -4.30 -12.37
CA GLY A 21 -2.67 -5.31 -13.36
C GLY A 21 -1.58 -6.36 -13.51
N MET A 22 -0.29 -5.95 -13.51
CA MET A 22 0.82 -6.90 -13.52
C MET A 22 0.85 -7.80 -12.28
N LEU A 23 0.69 -7.22 -11.08
CA LEU A 23 0.72 -7.99 -9.83
C LEU A 23 -0.49 -8.92 -9.68
N ALA A 24 -1.65 -8.52 -10.23
CA ALA A 24 -2.87 -9.30 -10.20
C ALA A 24 -3.02 -10.27 -11.38
N ALA A 25 -2.04 -10.35 -12.30
CA ALA A 25 -2.13 -11.13 -13.53
C ALA A 25 -2.33 -12.64 -13.28
N GLY A 26 -1.68 -13.19 -12.26
CA GLY A 26 -1.89 -14.58 -11.81
C GLY A 26 -3.05 -14.74 -10.83
N GLY A 27 -3.76 -13.67 -10.51
CA GLY A 27 -4.94 -13.65 -9.64
C GLY A 27 -4.74 -12.88 -8.34
N GLY A 28 -5.76 -12.92 -7.49
CA GLY A 28 -5.77 -12.16 -6.24
C GLY A 28 -4.77 -12.65 -5.19
N GLN A 29 -4.32 -13.91 -5.26
CA GLN A 29 -3.33 -14.46 -4.33
C GLN A 29 -1.93 -13.94 -4.67
N ASP A 30 -1.55 -13.98 -5.94
CA ASP A 30 -0.27 -13.46 -6.44
C ASP A 30 -0.09 -11.97 -6.10
N TYR A 31 -1.16 -11.17 -6.25
CA TYR A 31 -1.14 -9.79 -5.77
C TYR A 31 -0.82 -9.70 -4.28
N ARG A 32 -1.48 -10.50 -3.44
CA ARG A 32 -1.28 -10.47 -1.98
C ARG A 32 0.14 -10.88 -1.61
N ASP A 33 0.66 -11.91 -2.27
CA ASP A 33 2.01 -12.42 -2.03
C ASP A 33 3.07 -11.41 -2.47
N ALA A 34 2.88 -10.74 -3.61
CA ALA A 34 3.76 -9.67 -4.06
C ALA A 34 3.77 -8.48 -3.10
N ILE A 35 2.61 -8.02 -2.64
CA ILE A 35 2.53 -6.94 -1.64
C ILE A 35 3.19 -7.37 -0.32
N ALA A 36 2.97 -8.60 0.12
CA ALA A 36 3.58 -9.11 1.34
C ALA A 36 5.11 -9.17 1.19
N ALA A 37 5.63 -9.64 0.06
CA ALA A 37 7.07 -9.71 -0.21
C ALA A 37 7.74 -8.33 -0.20
N GLU A 38 7.07 -7.31 -0.76
CA GLU A 38 7.63 -5.96 -0.87
C GLU A 38 7.54 -5.19 0.46
N TYR A 39 6.37 -5.20 1.11
CA TYR A 39 6.08 -4.28 2.21
C TYR A 39 6.12 -4.91 3.60
N CYS A 40 6.02 -6.24 3.72
CA CYS A 40 6.10 -6.89 5.02
C CYS A 40 7.54 -7.23 5.40
N ARG A 41 7.91 -6.85 6.61
CA ARG A 41 9.12 -7.33 7.28
C ARG A 41 8.82 -8.56 8.15
N PRO A 42 9.83 -9.37 8.50
CA PRO A 42 9.64 -10.50 9.41
C PRO A 42 8.92 -10.10 10.71
N GLY A 43 7.82 -10.79 11.02
CA GLY A 43 6.98 -10.53 12.19
C GLY A 43 5.93 -9.44 12.00
N GLN A 44 5.84 -8.78 10.84
CA GLN A 44 4.70 -7.92 10.51
C GLN A 44 3.50 -8.76 10.04
N GLN A 45 2.32 -8.15 10.16
CA GLN A 45 1.07 -8.72 9.68
C GLN A 45 0.53 -7.88 8.52
N ILE A 46 -0.10 -8.55 7.56
CA ILE A 46 -0.81 -7.91 6.45
C ILE A 46 -2.26 -8.36 6.43
N THR A 47 -3.15 -7.40 6.23
CA THR A 47 -4.57 -7.67 6.02
C THR A 47 -5.05 -6.98 4.75
N HIS A 48 -5.91 -7.66 4.00
CA HIS A 48 -6.47 -7.13 2.75
C HIS A 48 -7.97 -6.89 2.93
N ARG A 49 -8.46 -5.77 2.42
CA ARG A 49 -9.90 -5.46 2.40
C ARG A 49 -10.26 -4.73 1.12
N ARG A 50 -11.52 -4.79 0.71
CA ARG A 50 -12.02 -3.96 -0.39
C ARG A 50 -12.16 -2.51 0.04
N VAL A 51 -11.83 -1.59 -0.87
CA VAL A 51 -12.06 -0.14 -0.73
C VAL A 51 -12.56 0.37 -2.08
N GLY A 52 -13.85 0.73 -2.14
CA GLY A 52 -14.49 1.01 -3.42
C GLY A 52 -14.38 -0.19 -4.35
N ASP A 53 -13.84 0.06 -5.55
CA ASP A 53 -13.65 -0.96 -6.60
C ASP A 53 -12.31 -1.72 -6.45
N GLY A 54 -11.41 -1.21 -5.60
CA GLY A 54 -10.07 -1.74 -5.43
C GLY A 54 -9.85 -2.48 -4.12
N VAL A 55 -8.58 -2.65 -3.78
CA VAL A 55 -8.12 -3.36 -2.59
C VAL A 55 -7.15 -2.49 -1.81
N LEU A 56 -7.32 -2.50 -0.49
CA LEU A 56 -6.38 -1.94 0.47
C LEU A 56 -5.67 -3.09 1.18
N SER A 57 -4.34 -3.05 1.14
CA SER A 57 -3.46 -3.87 1.97
C SER A 57 -2.94 -3.02 3.14
N VAL A 58 -3.20 -3.47 4.36
CA VAL A 58 -2.78 -2.79 5.60
C VAL A 58 -1.67 -3.61 6.23
N VAL A 59 -0.47 -3.04 6.33
CA VAL A 59 0.68 -3.65 6.99
C VAL A 59 0.83 -3.08 8.39
N THR A 60 0.97 -3.96 9.37
CA THR A 60 1.05 -3.59 10.78
C THR A 60 2.22 -4.24 11.48
N ASP A 61 2.92 -3.47 12.31
CA ASP A 61 3.76 -4.02 13.37
C ASP A 61 2.85 -4.53 14.49
N PRO A 62 3.04 -5.78 14.96
CA PRO A 62 2.28 -6.29 16.08
C PRO A 62 2.65 -5.57 17.38
N PRO A 63 1.76 -5.59 18.38
CA PRO A 63 2.07 -5.05 19.71
C PRO A 63 3.28 -5.78 20.31
N ARG A 64 4.17 -5.03 20.98
CA ARG A 64 5.35 -5.56 21.67
C ARG A 64 5.44 -5.01 23.08
N GLY A 65 5.24 -5.86 24.09
CA GLY A 65 5.20 -5.46 25.49
C GLY A 65 4.11 -4.40 25.72
N GLN A 66 4.50 -3.23 26.22
CA GLN A 66 3.58 -2.11 26.42
C GLN A 66 3.37 -1.23 25.18
N ARG A 67 4.07 -1.48 24.07
CA ARG A 67 3.89 -0.71 22.82
C ARG A 67 2.71 -1.26 22.03
N PRO A 68 1.68 -0.45 21.72
CA PRO A 68 0.58 -0.89 20.88
C PRO A 68 1.10 -1.21 19.47
N GLY A 69 0.37 -2.08 18.77
CA GLY A 69 0.62 -2.30 17.35
C GLY A 69 0.41 -1.01 16.56
N ARG A 70 1.10 -0.87 15.43
CA ARG A 70 1.01 0.31 14.58
C ARG A 70 0.87 -0.08 13.11
N VAL A 71 0.15 0.73 12.35
CA VAL A 71 0.12 0.62 10.89
C VAL A 71 1.39 1.24 10.35
N THR A 72 2.11 0.52 9.49
CA THR A 72 3.31 1.01 8.82
C THR A 72 3.01 1.43 7.38
N HIS A 73 2.18 0.67 6.68
CA HIS A 73 1.82 0.93 5.29
C HIS A 73 0.32 0.76 5.03
N LEU A 74 -0.19 1.62 4.16
CA LEU A 74 -1.48 1.49 3.50
C LEU A 74 -1.23 1.46 1.99
N VAL A 75 -1.39 0.29 1.37
CA VAL A 75 -1.13 0.09 -0.06
C VAL A 75 -2.46 -0.13 -0.78
N TYR A 76 -2.82 0.83 -1.63
CA TYR A 76 -4.06 0.83 -2.40
C TYR A 76 -3.79 0.35 -3.83
N GLY A 77 -4.48 -0.71 -4.25
CA GLY A 77 -4.48 -1.19 -5.63
C GLY A 77 -5.85 -0.96 -6.27
N HIS A 78 -5.85 -0.51 -7.53
CA HIS A 78 -7.07 -0.26 -8.32
C HIS A 78 -8.09 0.65 -7.63
N CYS A 79 -7.61 1.66 -6.91
CA CYS A 79 -8.44 2.65 -6.24
C CYS A 79 -8.23 4.01 -6.89
N THR A 80 -9.31 4.72 -7.17
CA THR A 80 -9.22 6.13 -7.57
C THR A 80 -8.70 6.99 -6.42
N SER A 81 -8.04 8.11 -6.73
CA SER A 81 -7.57 9.05 -5.69
C SER A 81 -8.68 9.52 -4.76
N LYS A 82 -9.93 9.62 -5.27
CA LYS A 82 -11.12 9.97 -4.48
C LYS A 82 -11.46 8.88 -3.47
N GLN A 83 -11.44 7.60 -3.88
CA GLN A 83 -11.68 6.46 -2.98
C GLN A 83 -10.60 6.37 -1.90
N ILE A 84 -9.33 6.53 -2.29
CA ILE A 84 -8.21 6.54 -1.34
C ILE A 84 -8.38 7.67 -0.32
N ARG A 85 -8.65 8.90 -0.78
CA ARG A 85 -8.82 10.04 0.12
C ARG A 85 -10.01 9.87 1.07
N ALA A 86 -11.13 9.33 0.58
CA ALA A 86 -12.30 9.05 1.41
C ALA A 86 -11.99 8.03 2.52
N ASP A 87 -11.29 6.94 2.21
CA ASP A 87 -10.87 5.94 3.20
C ASP A 87 -9.86 6.52 4.21
N LEU A 88 -8.90 7.34 3.77
CA LEU A 88 -7.97 8.03 4.68
C LEU A 88 -8.69 8.98 5.63
N VAL A 89 -9.65 9.78 5.15
CA VAL A 89 -10.46 10.68 5.99
C VAL A 89 -11.24 9.87 7.03
N ALA A 90 -11.88 8.77 6.64
CA ALA A 90 -12.62 7.91 7.56
C ALA A 90 -11.74 7.31 8.68
N ARG A 91 -10.43 7.16 8.43
CA ARG A 91 -9.43 6.68 9.41
C ARG A 91 -8.82 7.79 10.27
N GLY A 92 -9.18 9.05 10.04
CA GLY A 92 -8.51 10.20 10.65
C GLY A 92 -7.10 10.46 10.10
N LEU A 93 -6.79 9.93 8.91
CA LEU A 93 -5.50 10.04 8.21
C LEU A 93 -5.61 10.91 6.94
N GLY A 94 -6.66 11.72 6.85
CA GLY A 94 -7.01 12.47 5.64
C GLY A 94 -5.96 13.48 5.16
N SER A 95 -5.00 13.87 6.00
CA SER A 95 -3.89 14.77 5.66
C SER A 95 -2.65 14.05 5.14
N LEU A 96 -2.59 12.71 5.17
CA LEU A 96 -1.40 11.99 4.75
C LEU A 96 -1.15 12.11 3.24
N PRO A 97 0.12 12.26 2.81
CA PRO A 97 0.48 12.26 1.41
C PRO A 97 0.24 10.87 0.81
N ILE A 98 -0.22 10.83 -0.44
CA ILE A 98 -0.37 9.59 -1.22
C ILE A 98 0.78 9.55 -2.21
N VAL A 99 1.60 8.49 -2.14
CA VAL A 99 2.72 8.27 -3.07
C VAL A 99 2.29 7.28 -4.14
N SER A 100 2.38 7.67 -5.40
CA SER A 100 2.13 6.75 -6.52
C SER A 100 3.31 5.77 -6.69
N VAL A 101 2.99 4.50 -6.91
CA VAL A 101 3.97 3.43 -7.15
C VAL A 101 3.79 2.93 -8.58
N TYR A 102 4.88 2.96 -9.33
CA TYR A 102 4.94 2.64 -10.74
C TYR A 102 5.63 1.28 -10.96
N PRO A 103 5.39 0.63 -12.10
CA PRO A 103 6.24 -0.44 -12.58
C PRO A 103 7.73 -0.09 -12.44
N PRO A 104 8.62 -1.07 -12.20
CA PRO A 104 10.02 -0.83 -12.53
C PRO A 104 10.09 -0.40 -13.99
N ALA A 105 10.80 0.70 -14.26
CA ALA A 105 11.05 1.10 -15.64
C ALA A 105 11.77 -0.06 -16.32
N VAL A 106 11.09 -0.72 -17.26
CA VAL A 106 11.76 -1.64 -18.16
C VAL A 106 12.72 -0.76 -18.94
N LEU A 107 14.01 -0.88 -18.64
CA LEU A 107 15.06 -0.42 -19.53
C LEU A 107 14.84 -1.20 -20.83
N LEU A 108 14.12 -0.59 -21.78
CA LEU A 108 14.14 -1.03 -23.16
C LEU A 108 15.60 -0.94 -23.58
N ASP A 109 16.21 -2.09 -23.74
CA ASP A 109 17.57 -2.23 -24.25
C ASP A 109 17.67 -1.52 -25.61
N PRO A 110 18.50 -0.48 -25.78
CA PRO A 110 18.67 0.17 -27.08
C PRO A 110 19.51 -0.65 -28.07
N ALA A 111 19.93 -1.88 -27.76
CA ALA A 111 20.65 -2.74 -28.70
C ALA A 111 19.69 -3.55 -29.59
N ALA A 112 18.86 -2.83 -30.34
CA ALA A 112 18.32 -3.31 -31.61
C ALA A 112 18.76 -2.31 -32.70
N GLY A 113 20.06 -2.30 -32.97
CA GLY A 113 20.66 -1.40 -33.94
C GLY A 113 22.17 -1.58 -34.02
N ASP A 114 22.62 -2.71 -34.57
CA ASP A 114 23.50 -2.79 -35.76
C ASP A 114 23.50 -4.23 -36.30
#